data_AF-A0A8S0FI04-F1
#
_entry.id   AF-A0A8S0FI04-F1
#
_cell.length_a   1.000
_cell.length_b   1.000
_cell.length_c   1.000
_cell.angle_alpha   90.00
_cell.angle_beta   90.00
_cell.angle_gamma   90.00
#
_symmetry.space_group_name_H-M   'P 1'
#
loop_
_entity.id
_entity.type
_entity.pdbx_description
1 polymer ?
#
loop_
_entity_poly.entity_id
_entity_poly.type
_entity_poly.pdbx_seq_one_letter_code
_entity_poly.pdbx_strand_id
1 'polypeptide(L)'
;MVFGRDDKDLLQAAKGIAQGNILFRGESVVVNEVKPLLPRKPYDAPNWVRTDRPVTFGELKTYEEQLQSSGLEPAAINVSLNLPPDLYLMRSTGIDMDINYRYTMPPVKDSSRMDISLNNQFLQSFNLSSKQEANRLLLRIPVLQGLLDGKTDVSIPALKLGRDQPVAVRL
;
A
#
# COMPACT_ATOMS: atom_id res chain seq x y z
N MET A 1 -34.86 0.34 24.73
CA MET A 1 -36.03 -0.22 24.03
C MET A 1 -36.32 0.65 22.81
N VAL A 2 -36.72 0.07 21.69
CA VAL A 2 -37.04 0.80 20.45
C VAL A 2 -38.55 0.77 20.26
N PHE A 3 -39.18 1.93 20.10
CA PHE A 3 -40.63 2.07 19.91
C PHE A 3 -40.90 2.75 18.56
N GLY A 4 -41.97 2.33 17.88
CA GLY A 4 -42.47 2.93 16.64
C GLY A 4 -44.00 2.89 16.62
N ARG A 5 -44.63 3.81 15.89
CA ARG A 5 -46.10 3.82 15.75
C ARG A 5 -46.60 2.74 14.80
N ASP A 6 -45.73 2.30 13.89
CA ASP A 6 -45.95 1.21 12.94
C ASP A 6 -44.62 0.49 12.62
N ASP A 7 -44.68 -0.54 11.76
CA ASP A 7 -43.52 -1.31 11.33
C ASP A 7 -42.48 -0.47 10.57
N LYS A 8 -42.92 0.62 9.91
CA LYS A 8 -42.04 1.52 9.14
C LYS A 8 -41.20 2.37 10.09
N ASP A 9 -41.83 2.92 11.13
CA ASP A 9 -41.16 3.67 12.20
C ASP A 9 -40.16 2.77 12.93
N LEU A 10 -40.50 1.49 13.19
CA LEU A 10 -39.59 0.54 13.83
C LEU A 10 -38.38 0.22 12.95
N LEU A 11 -38.59 -0.02 11.65
CA LEU A 11 -37.52 -0.25 10.68
C LEU A 11 -36.62 0.99 10.52
N GLN A 12 -37.21 2.18 10.54
CA GLN A 12 -36.48 3.44 10.49
C GLN A 12 -35.61 3.64 11.74
N ALA A 13 -36.16 3.42 12.93
CA ALA A 13 -35.40 3.49 14.17
C ALA A 13 -34.25 2.46 14.20
N ALA A 14 -34.50 1.22 13.78
CA ALA A 14 -33.48 0.19 13.68
C ALA A 14 -32.34 0.54 12.70
N LYS A 15 -32.68 1.07 11.51
CA LYS A 15 -31.69 1.56 10.53
C LYS A 15 -30.89 2.73 11.08
N GLY A 16 -31.53 3.66 11.77
CA GLY A 16 -30.86 4.81 12.40
C GLY A 16 -29.84 4.39 13.46
N ILE A 17 -30.18 3.39 14.28
CA ILE A 17 -29.27 2.80 15.28
C ILE A 17 -28.10 2.10 14.58
N ALA A 18 -28.38 1.23 13.61
CA ALA A 18 -27.35 0.45 12.91
C ALA A 18 -26.36 1.33 12.12
N GLN A 19 -26.78 2.51 11.65
CA GLN A 19 -25.91 3.43 10.93
C GLN A 19 -25.01 4.28 11.84
N GLY A 20 -25.28 4.37 13.14
CA GLY A 20 -24.42 5.05 14.12
C GLY A 20 -24.29 6.57 13.98
N ASN A 21 -24.95 7.19 12.99
CA ASN A 21 -24.89 8.64 12.74
C ASN A 21 -25.83 9.47 13.62
N ILE A 22 -26.60 8.83 14.51
CA ILE A 22 -27.53 9.50 15.41
C ILE A 22 -26.84 9.73 16.75
N LEU A 23 -26.71 10.99 17.14
CA LEU A 23 -26.21 11.37 18.46
C LEU A 23 -27.28 11.05 19.51
N PHE A 24 -27.06 9.98 20.27
CA PHE A 24 -27.95 9.64 21.38
C PHE A 24 -27.63 10.51 22.60
N ARG A 25 -28.45 11.52 22.90
CA ARG A 25 -28.33 12.34 24.11
C ARG A 25 -29.59 12.26 24.96
N GLY A 26 -29.41 12.10 26.27
CA GLY A 26 -30.51 11.99 27.24
C GLY A 26 -31.11 10.59 27.32
N GLU A 27 -32.23 10.45 28.03
CA GLU A 27 -32.90 9.17 28.29
C GLU A 27 -33.72 8.65 27.10
N SER A 28 -34.07 9.51 26.14
CA SER A 28 -34.85 9.17 24.95
C SER A 28 -34.46 10.05 23.75
N VAL A 29 -34.45 9.47 22.55
CA VAL A 29 -33.99 10.11 21.30
C VAL A 29 -34.95 9.74 20.17
N VAL A 30 -35.43 10.74 19.43
CA VAL A 30 -36.35 10.54 18.30
C VAL A 30 -35.58 10.48 17.00
N VAL A 31 -35.84 9.44 16.19
CA VAL A 31 -35.20 9.24 14.88
C VAL A 31 -36.09 9.81 13.77
N ASN A 32 -35.90 11.10 13.45
CA ASN A 32 -36.75 11.81 12.48
C ASN A 32 -36.49 11.41 11.03
N GLU A 33 -35.23 11.23 10.65
CA GLU A 33 -34.83 10.91 9.27
C GLU A 33 -33.54 10.09 9.29
N VAL A 34 -33.50 9.05 8.46
CA VAL A 34 -32.30 8.21 8.27
C VAL A 34 -31.85 8.38 6.84
N LYS A 35 -30.74 9.10 6.64
CA LYS A 35 -30.15 9.26 5.31
C LYS A 35 -29.72 7.88 4.79
N PRO A 36 -30.22 7.42 3.63
CA PRO A 36 -29.79 6.15 3.07
C PRO A 36 -28.28 6.21 2.79
N LEU A 37 -27.54 5.20 3.22
CA LEU A 37 -26.17 5.04 2.78
C LEU A 37 -26.17 4.75 1.28
N LEU A 38 -25.27 5.40 0.55
CA LEU A 38 -25.03 5.03 -0.83
C LEU A 38 -24.64 3.54 -0.88
N PRO A 39 -25.06 2.79 -1.92
CA PRO A 39 -24.60 1.43 -2.12
C PRO A 39 -23.07 1.38 -2.06
N ARG A 40 -22.55 0.45 -1.27
CA ARG A 40 -21.11 0.18 -1.20
C ARG A 40 -20.58 -0.14 -2.58
N LYS A 41 -19.42 0.39 -2.93
CA LYS A 41 -18.70 0.00 -4.14
C LYS A 41 -17.71 -1.12 -3.79
N PRO A 42 -17.39 -2.04 -4.73
CA PRO A 42 -16.30 -2.98 -4.52
C PRO A 42 -15.02 -2.25 -4.09
N TYR A 43 -14.37 -2.74 -3.04
CA TYR A 43 -13.11 -2.21 -2.51
C TYR A 43 -13.18 -0.74 -2.05
N ASP A 44 -14.36 -0.27 -1.60
CA ASP A 44 -14.54 1.08 -1.05
C ASP A 44 -14.07 1.26 0.41
N ALA A 45 -13.53 0.21 1.01
CA ALA A 45 -13.02 0.26 2.37
C ALA A 45 -11.66 0.99 2.42
N PRO A 46 -11.44 1.86 3.42
CA PRO A 46 -10.33 2.81 3.44
C PRO A 46 -8.93 2.17 3.56
N ASN A 47 -8.86 0.92 3.99
CA ASN A 47 -7.57 0.26 4.23
C ASN A 47 -6.96 -0.36 2.96
N TRP A 48 -7.70 -0.44 1.84
CA TRP A 48 -7.22 -1.07 0.62
C TRP A 48 -6.69 -0.04 -0.37
N VAL A 49 -5.62 -0.41 -1.06
CA VAL A 49 -5.12 0.33 -2.20
C VAL A 49 -6.16 0.25 -3.31
N ARG A 50 -6.50 1.40 -3.87
CA ARG A 50 -7.43 1.51 -4.99
C ARG A 50 -6.83 0.90 -6.26
N THR A 51 -7.62 0.09 -6.94
CA THR A 51 -7.23 -0.59 -8.19
C THR A 51 -7.80 0.08 -9.44
N ASP A 52 -8.69 1.07 -9.27
CA ASP A 52 -9.37 1.77 -10.34
C ASP A 52 -8.61 3.00 -10.85
N ARG A 53 -7.54 3.41 -10.15
CA ARG A 53 -6.69 4.55 -10.52
C ARG A 53 -5.26 4.38 -9.98
N PRO A 54 -4.29 5.13 -10.51
CA PRO A 54 -2.99 5.28 -9.88
C PRO A 54 -3.11 5.82 -8.45
N VAL A 55 -2.36 5.22 -7.53
CA VAL A 55 -2.24 5.63 -6.13
C VAL A 55 -0.84 6.19 -5.90
N THR A 56 -0.76 7.34 -5.25
CA THR A 56 0.53 7.98 -4.97
C THR A 56 1.10 7.50 -3.64
N PHE A 57 2.42 7.47 -3.50
CA PHE A 57 3.06 7.19 -2.21
C PHE A 57 2.62 8.18 -1.11
N GLY A 58 2.27 9.41 -1.48
CA GLY A 58 1.76 10.42 -0.55
C GLY A 58 0.37 10.11 0.03
N GLU A 59 -0.42 9.28 -0.64
CA GLU A 59 -1.71 8.77 -0.12
C GLU A 59 -1.50 7.58 0.84
N LEU A 60 -0.34 6.91 0.74
CA LEU A 60 0.01 5.74 1.57
C LEU A 60 0.81 6.11 2.82
N LYS A 61 1.15 7.39 2.99
CA LYS A 61 1.90 7.86 4.14
C LYS A 61 1.06 7.80 5.41
N THR A 62 1.66 7.35 6.50
CA THR A 62 1.10 7.36 7.85
C THR A 62 1.54 8.60 8.64
N TYR A 63 2.63 9.26 8.23
CA TYR A 63 3.12 10.52 8.80
C TYR A 63 3.75 11.43 7.74
N GLU A 64 3.89 12.72 8.07
CA GLU A 64 4.22 13.77 7.10
C GLU A 64 5.59 13.58 6.43
N GLU A 65 6.61 13.21 7.19
CA GLU A 65 8.00 13.09 6.75
C GLU A 65 8.40 11.66 6.35
N GLN A 66 7.45 10.78 6.08
CA GLN A 66 7.75 9.36 5.81
C GLN A 66 8.54 9.13 4.52
N LEU A 67 8.34 9.99 3.51
CA LEU A 67 8.94 9.83 2.19
C LEU A 67 10.28 10.58 2.06
N GLN A 68 10.92 10.89 3.18
CA GLN A 68 12.23 11.51 3.23
C GLN A 68 13.12 10.80 4.24
N SER A 69 14.42 10.78 3.95
CA SER A 69 15.44 10.22 4.82
C SER A 69 16.72 11.03 4.66
N SER A 70 17.49 11.16 5.73
CA SER A 70 18.70 11.99 5.77
C SER A 70 19.79 11.31 6.59
N GLY A 71 21.04 11.75 6.37
CA GLY A 71 22.22 11.17 6.99
C GLY A 71 23.21 10.61 5.97
N LEU A 72 24.36 10.15 6.45
CA LEU A 72 25.38 9.48 5.64
C LEU A 72 24.91 8.09 5.18
N GLU A 73 24.22 7.39 6.09
CA GLU A 73 23.50 6.15 5.82
C GLU A 73 22.02 6.38 6.15
N PRO A 74 21.22 6.87 5.18
CA PRO A 74 19.81 7.16 5.42
C PRO A 74 19.03 5.88 5.75
N ALA A 75 18.11 5.96 6.70
CA ALA A 75 17.20 4.86 6.99
C ALA A 75 16.30 4.54 5.78
N ALA A 76 15.91 3.27 5.66
CA ALA A 76 15.00 2.84 4.60
C ALA A 76 13.62 3.52 4.74
N ILE A 77 13.10 4.00 3.61
CA ILE A 77 11.72 4.51 3.51
C ILE A 77 10.80 3.31 3.31
N ASN A 78 9.95 3.04 4.29
CA ASN A 78 9.00 1.93 4.24
C ASN A 78 7.60 2.45 3.95
N VAL A 79 6.95 1.91 2.93
CA VAL A 79 5.55 2.20 2.59
C VAL A 79 4.79 0.90 2.53
N SER A 80 3.71 0.79 3.32
CA SER A 80 2.87 -0.38 3.36
C SER A 80 1.73 -0.25 2.36
N LEU A 81 1.51 -1.31 1.57
CA LEU A 81 0.41 -1.40 0.60
C LEU A 81 -0.46 -2.60 0.96
N ASN A 82 -1.77 -2.37 1.13
CA ASN A 82 -2.73 -3.46 1.33
C ASN A 82 -3.50 -3.69 0.03
N LEU A 83 -3.23 -4.80 -0.63
CA LEU A 83 -3.91 -5.17 -1.88
C LEU A 83 -5.16 -6.01 -1.59
N PRO A 84 -6.29 -5.77 -2.28
CA PRO A 84 -7.48 -6.60 -2.13
C PRO A 84 -7.17 -8.10 -2.23
N PRO A 85 -7.80 -8.96 -1.41
CA PRO A 85 -7.44 -10.38 -1.29
C PRO A 85 -7.83 -11.20 -2.53
N ASP A 86 -8.69 -10.66 -3.38
CA ASP A 86 -9.22 -11.23 -4.62
C ASP A 86 -8.63 -10.54 -5.87
N LEU A 87 -7.52 -9.82 -5.71
CA LEU A 87 -6.84 -9.12 -6.80
C LEU A 87 -6.34 -10.13 -7.86
N TYR A 88 -7.08 -10.23 -8.96
CA TYR A 88 -6.78 -11.16 -10.03
C TYR A 88 -5.98 -10.49 -11.17
N LEU A 89 -4.69 -10.81 -11.25
CA LEU A 89 -3.73 -10.18 -12.16
C LEU A 89 -3.38 -11.06 -13.37
N MET A 90 -4.28 -11.94 -13.81
CA MET A 90 -4.01 -13.00 -14.80
C MET A 90 -3.47 -12.56 -16.18
N ARG A 91 -3.71 -11.30 -16.58
CA ARG A 91 -3.18 -10.74 -17.84
C ARG A 91 -2.26 -9.55 -17.62
N SER A 92 -2.03 -9.20 -16.36
CA SER A 92 -1.10 -8.15 -15.97
C SER A 92 0.29 -8.78 -15.86
N THR A 93 1.18 -8.42 -16.77
CA THR A 93 2.58 -8.88 -16.70
C THR A 93 3.43 -8.05 -15.73
N GLY A 94 2.82 -7.12 -14.98
CA GLY A 94 3.53 -6.30 -14.00
C GLY A 94 2.70 -5.14 -13.45
N ILE A 95 3.10 -4.62 -12.29
CA ILE A 95 2.62 -3.35 -11.73
C ILE A 95 3.68 -2.29 -12.05
N ASP A 96 3.29 -1.22 -12.71
CA ASP A 96 4.20 -0.10 -12.96
C ASP A 96 4.30 0.77 -11.70
N MET A 97 5.53 1.04 -11.29
CA MET A 97 5.89 1.90 -10.18
C MET A 97 6.66 3.09 -10.73
N ASP A 98 6.06 4.27 -10.59
CA ASP A 98 6.66 5.54 -11.01
C ASP A 98 7.17 6.30 -9.78
N ILE A 99 8.48 6.47 -9.70
CA ILE A 99 9.16 7.10 -8.57
C ILE A 99 9.76 8.41 -9.04
N ASN A 100 9.18 9.50 -8.57
CA ASN A 100 9.80 10.81 -8.68
C ASN A 100 10.63 11.06 -7.41
N TYR A 101 11.94 11.20 -7.55
CA TYR A 101 12.88 11.30 -6.44
C TYR A 101 13.80 12.51 -6.58
N ARG A 102 14.28 12.98 -5.43
CA ARG A 102 15.30 14.02 -5.33
C ARG A 102 16.27 13.65 -4.21
N TYR A 103 17.55 13.87 -4.45
CA TYR A 103 18.61 13.65 -3.47
C TYR A 103 19.58 14.84 -3.48
N THR A 104 20.31 15.02 -2.39
CA THR A 104 21.41 15.98 -2.32
C THR A 104 22.62 15.38 -3.03
N MET A 105 23.15 16.06 -4.05
CA MET A 105 24.31 15.57 -4.79
C MET A 105 25.54 15.45 -3.86
N PRO A 106 26.21 14.28 -3.81
CA PRO A 106 27.42 14.14 -3.02
C PRO A 106 28.55 14.99 -3.64
N PRO A 107 29.38 15.66 -2.81
CA PRO A 107 30.43 16.57 -3.29
C PRO A 107 31.56 15.83 -4.03
N VAL A 108 31.72 14.53 -3.76
CA VAL A 108 32.65 13.64 -4.45
C VAL A 108 31.88 12.48 -5.06
N LYS A 109 32.38 11.92 -6.16
CA LYS A 109 31.80 10.71 -6.74
C LYS A 109 32.02 9.56 -5.73
N ASP A 110 30.93 9.03 -5.21
CA ASP A 110 30.92 7.93 -4.25
C ASP A 110 30.13 6.73 -4.81
N SER A 111 29.87 5.75 -3.94
CA SER A 111 29.04 4.58 -4.22
C SER A 111 27.58 4.79 -3.78
N SER A 112 27.09 6.04 -3.77
CA SER A 112 25.70 6.32 -3.41
C SER A 112 24.74 5.63 -4.39
N ARG A 113 23.77 4.91 -3.83
CA ARG A 113 22.76 4.16 -4.59
C ARG A 113 21.43 4.16 -3.87
N MET A 114 20.36 4.03 -4.64
CA MET A 114 19.00 3.79 -4.17
C MET A 114 18.62 2.36 -4.49
N ASP A 115 18.42 1.57 -3.44
CA ASP A 115 17.99 0.18 -3.54
C ASP A 115 16.48 0.09 -3.29
N ILE A 116 15.79 -0.62 -4.17
CA ILE A 116 14.34 -0.81 -4.11
C ILE A 116 14.05 -2.26 -3.82
N SER A 117 13.23 -2.49 -2.81
CA SER A 117 12.79 -3.82 -2.41
C SER A 117 11.28 -3.84 -2.16
N LEU A 118 10.69 -5.02 -2.35
CA LEU A 118 9.29 -5.30 -2.07
C LEU A 118 9.23 -6.59 -1.25
N ASN A 119 8.52 -6.58 -0.13
CA ASN A 119 8.42 -7.75 0.77
C ASN A 119 9.79 -8.39 1.09
N ASN A 120 10.78 -7.54 1.40
CA ASN A 120 12.17 -7.92 1.69
C ASN A 120 12.93 -8.57 0.52
N GLN A 121 12.37 -8.55 -0.69
CA GLN A 121 13.04 -9.03 -1.91
C GLN A 121 13.56 -7.84 -2.70
N PHE A 122 14.86 -7.88 -3.02
CA PHE A 122 15.51 -6.87 -3.84
C PHE A 122 14.96 -6.91 -5.26
N LEU A 123 14.57 -5.74 -5.77
CA LEU A 123 14.08 -5.57 -7.13
C LEU A 123 15.16 -4.95 -8.03
N GLN A 124 15.66 -3.77 -7.66
CA GLN A 124 16.58 -3.00 -8.50
C GLN A 124 17.38 -1.99 -7.67
N SER A 125 18.59 -1.67 -8.14
CA SER A 125 19.48 -0.65 -7.58
C SER A 125 19.78 0.41 -8.62
N PHE A 126 19.81 1.68 -8.20
CA PHE A 126 20.10 2.83 -9.06
C PHE A 126 21.24 3.64 -8.47
N ASN A 127 22.27 3.93 -9.27
CA ASN A 127 23.36 4.78 -8.84
C ASN A 127 22.90 6.25 -8.76
N LEU A 128 23.19 6.90 -7.63
CA LEU A 128 22.97 8.32 -7.42
C LEU A 128 24.26 9.05 -7.78
N SER A 129 24.30 9.76 -8.91
CA SER A 129 25.53 10.34 -9.42
C SER A 129 25.55 11.87 -9.33
N SER A 130 26.69 12.44 -8.94
CA SER A 130 26.87 13.90 -8.79
C SER A 130 26.69 14.74 -10.07
N LYS A 131 26.35 14.13 -11.20
CA LYS A 131 26.20 14.79 -12.51
C LYS A 131 24.83 14.61 -13.15
N GLN A 132 23.93 13.83 -12.55
CA GLN A 132 22.70 13.40 -13.22
C GLN A 132 21.47 13.95 -12.52
N GLU A 133 20.73 14.78 -13.23
CA GLU A 133 19.42 15.33 -12.83
C GLU A 133 18.25 14.36 -13.09
N ALA A 134 18.53 13.05 -13.20
CA ALA A 134 17.44 12.08 -13.33
C ALA A 134 16.63 12.10 -12.03
N ASN A 135 15.37 12.54 -12.13
CA ASN A 135 14.44 12.66 -11.01
C ASN A 135 13.29 11.67 -11.10
N ARG A 136 13.29 10.76 -12.09
CA ARG A 136 12.20 9.83 -12.34
C ARG A 136 12.71 8.44 -12.68
N LEU A 137 12.14 7.43 -12.02
CA LEU A 137 12.37 6.01 -12.27
C LEU A 137 11.06 5.35 -12.61
N LEU A 138 11.05 4.57 -13.68
CA LEU A 138 9.93 3.70 -14.04
C LEU A 138 10.38 2.26 -13.81
N LEU A 139 9.74 1.61 -12.85
CA LEU A 139 9.98 0.20 -12.53
C LEU A 139 8.74 -0.61 -12.89
N ARG A 140 8.97 -1.78 -13.46
CA ARG A 140 7.89 -2.77 -13.67
C ARG A 140 8.08 -3.90 -12.68
N ILE A 141 7.22 -3.95 -11.68
CA ILE A 141 7.24 -4.99 -10.65
C ILE A 141 6.56 -6.23 -11.22
N PRO A 142 7.28 -7.36 -11.34
CA PRO A 142 6.66 -8.59 -11.83
C PRO A 142 5.64 -9.09 -10.81
N VAL A 143 4.43 -9.37 -11.26
CA VAL A 143 3.38 -9.99 -10.45
C VAL A 143 3.62 -11.50 -10.43
N LEU A 144 4.63 -11.93 -9.68
CA LEU A 144 4.75 -13.34 -9.30
C LEU A 144 3.91 -13.52 -8.03
N GLN A 145 3.00 -14.49 -8.01
CA GLN A 145 2.13 -14.73 -6.84
C GLN A 145 2.93 -14.80 -5.53
N GLY A 146 4.11 -15.45 -5.55
CA GLY A 146 4.99 -15.55 -4.37
C GLY A 146 5.73 -14.26 -3.96
N LEU A 147 5.71 -13.20 -4.77
CA LEU A 147 6.26 -11.89 -4.41
C LEU A 147 5.25 -11.06 -3.60
N LEU A 148 3.95 -11.31 -3.79
CA LEU A 148 2.85 -10.58 -3.17
C LEU A 148 2.30 -11.29 -1.93
N ASP A 149 2.40 -12.61 -1.87
CA ASP A 149 1.93 -13.40 -0.74
C ASP A 149 2.99 -13.42 0.38
N GLY A 150 2.83 -12.54 1.36
CA GLY A 150 3.69 -12.46 2.55
C GLY A 150 3.56 -13.66 3.51
N LYS A 151 2.82 -14.72 3.12
CA LYS A 151 2.66 -15.97 3.86
C LYS A 151 2.91 -17.14 2.92
N THR A 152 3.97 -17.91 3.25
CA THR A 152 4.26 -19.27 2.78
C THR A 152 4.26 -19.49 1.26
N ASP A 153 5.44 -19.61 0.64
CA ASP A 153 5.89 -20.94 0.22
C ASP A 153 7.35 -20.98 -0.22
N VAL A 154 7.99 -22.11 0.09
CA VAL A 154 9.31 -22.48 -0.38
C VAL A 154 9.23 -22.67 -1.89
N SER A 155 9.75 -21.70 -2.65
CA SER A 155 10.01 -21.94 -4.07
C SER A 155 11.20 -22.89 -4.17
N ILE A 156 10.94 -24.17 -4.41
CA ILE A 156 11.93 -25.09 -4.95
C ILE A 156 11.86 -24.93 -6.47
N PRO A 157 12.70 -24.09 -7.10
CA PRO A 157 12.90 -24.23 -8.54
C PRO A 157 13.47 -25.62 -8.79
N ALA A 158 12.77 -26.38 -9.61
CA ALA A 158 13.12 -27.73 -9.98
C ALA A 158 14.59 -27.81 -10.48
N LEU A 159 15.26 -28.87 -9.99
CA LEU A 159 16.58 -29.39 -10.35
C LEU A 159 17.84 -28.65 -9.87
N LYS A 160 18.44 -29.26 -8.83
CA LYS A 160 19.86 -29.19 -8.42
C LYS A 160 20.79 -29.77 -9.49
N LEU A 161 21.98 -29.21 -9.67
CA LEU A 161 23.30 -29.80 -9.32
C LEU A 161 24.45 -29.11 -10.08
N GLY A 162 25.32 -28.44 -9.32
CA GLY A 162 26.64 -28.00 -9.74
C GLY A 162 27.43 -27.60 -8.51
N ARG A 163 28.38 -28.45 -8.13
CA ARG A 163 29.16 -28.40 -6.90
C ARG A 163 30.07 -27.16 -6.92
N ASP A 164 30.13 -26.46 -5.78
CA ASP A 164 31.16 -25.51 -5.35
C ASP A 164 31.26 -24.17 -6.11
N GLN A 165 30.83 -23.07 -5.45
CA GLN A 165 31.35 -21.71 -5.67
C GLN A 165 31.18 -20.91 -4.37
N PRO A 166 32.26 -20.47 -3.70
CA PRO A 166 32.15 -19.47 -2.64
C PRO A 166 32.13 -18.09 -3.31
N VAL A 167 31.07 -17.32 -3.10
CA VAL A 167 31.11 -15.88 -3.38
C VAL A 167 30.51 -15.14 -2.19
N ALA A 168 31.39 -14.66 -1.33
CA ALA A 168 31.14 -13.47 -0.54
C ALA A 168 31.07 -12.27 -1.49
N VAL A 169 30.25 -11.28 -1.17
CA VAL A 169 30.65 -9.87 -1.14
C VAL A 169 29.59 -9.13 -0.35
N ARG A 170 30.05 -8.57 0.76
CA ARG A 170 29.39 -7.49 1.50
C ARG A 170 29.50 -6.21 0.69
N LEU A 171 28.48 -5.37 0.79
CA LEU A 171 28.68 -3.95 1.05
C LEU A 171 27.71 -3.59 2.16
#